data_AF-A0A9E3QHR4-F1
#
_entry.id   AF-A0A9E3QHR4-F1
#
_cell.length_a   1.000
_cell.length_b   1.000
_cell.length_c   1.000
_cell.angle_alpha   90.00
_cell.angle_beta   90.00
_cell.angle_gamma   90.00
#
_symmetry.space_group_name_H-M   'P 1'
#
loop_
_entity.id
_entity.type
_entity.pdbx_description
1 polymer ?
#
loop_
_entity_poly.entity_id
_entity_poly.type
_entity_poly.pdbx_seq_one_letter_code
_entity_poly.pdbx_strand_id
1 'polypeptide(L)'
;MSFGKRRSKPPRAQLRPSNPIDLHEGRQARQRARLARLACIGAAVLLTAAIVHGAGPPFTYRLGQRPQRELRVHVAEFRRKDPVRTNAERQAEADKVAPIMTNDPAPIRELMEQLEDLVDAVARVPDRESLSESLAAAWDLDAATFAEIHAAADSPERRALLHRRIAAAFAPLLANGVLGPGALPADEEAHVNLLVRSSSSDPPVIPPHLVTRDQVLPERLTKPDGKVAQQFAEAFEPQQALGRKLFALVAEKLAGTPTLKYEEAATIRARELARARVKDAIKTYRRGDVLVAQGERITEDHLALLKLEHREALQALDWSARLRRAGAIVVLVAALFALIGYYIDRHEPRIANSTPRIATLCALTVLAMGIVRLLALQPWDAELIPVALTAMILAIAYNPHFALMVTFALSLLTSLALGAGIDLFLILM
;
A
#
# COMPACT_ATOMS: atom_id res chain seq x y z
N MET A 1 113.19 -26.03 40.77
CA MET A 1 112.80 -24.69 40.27
C MET A 1 111.31 -24.68 39.97
N SER A 2 110.72 -23.48 40.00
CA SER A 2 109.32 -23.11 39.73
C SER A 2 108.34 -23.19 40.92
N PHE A 3 108.20 -22.02 41.57
CA PHE A 3 107.20 -21.72 42.59
C PHE A 3 105.84 -21.43 41.95
N GLY A 4 104.84 -22.28 42.19
CA GLY A 4 103.45 -22.02 41.83
C GLY A 4 102.75 -21.14 42.88
N LYS A 5 102.45 -19.88 42.53
CA LYS A 5 101.64 -18.97 43.36
C LYS A 5 100.19 -19.48 43.48
N ARG A 6 99.77 -19.87 44.69
CA ARG A 6 98.37 -20.13 45.05
C ARG A 6 97.57 -18.80 45.05
N ARG A 7 96.50 -18.72 44.26
CA ARG A 7 95.47 -17.69 44.38
C ARG A 7 94.45 -18.09 45.46
N SER A 8 94.13 -17.17 46.37
CA SER A 8 93.10 -17.31 47.39
C SER A 8 91.69 -17.25 46.78
N LYS A 9 90.77 -18.08 47.27
CA LYS A 9 89.34 -18.04 46.93
C LYS A 9 88.64 -16.99 47.80
N PRO A 10 87.84 -16.06 47.24
CA PRO A 10 87.01 -15.17 48.05
C PRO A 10 85.80 -15.92 48.66
N PRO A 11 85.26 -15.45 49.80
CA PRO A 11 84.17 -16.12 50.48
C PRO A 11 82.85 -15.97 49.69
N ARG A 12 82.03 -17.03 49.72
CA ARG A 12 80.67 -17.01 49.19
C ARG A 12 79.80 -16.07 50.04
N ALA A 13 79.57 -14.86 49.54
CA ALA A 13 78.52 -14.00 50.04
C ALA A 13 77.16 -14.60 49.66
N GLN A 14 76.41 -15.11 50.64
CA GLN A 14 74.99 -15.40 50.49
C GLN A 14 74.22 -14.07 50.40
N LEU A 15 73.82 -13.69 49.19
CA LEU A 15 72.90 -12.59 48.98
C LEU A 15 71.50 -13.03 49.43
N ARG A 16 71.08 -12.55 50.59
CA ARG A 16 69.68 -12.54 51.03
C ARG A 16 68.97 -11.47 50.19
N PRO A 17 67.95 -11.79 49.37
CA PRO A 17 67.26 -10.76 48.61
C PRO A 17 66.33 -10.00 49.55
N SER A 18 66.79 -8.85 50.04
CA SER A 18 65.97 -7.86 50.74
C SER A 18 65.61 -6.75 49.76
N ASN A 19 64.63 -6.99 48.88
CA ASN A 19 64.08 -5.94 48.03
C ASN A 19 62.56 -5.82 48.26
N PRO A 20 62.09 -4.82 49.03
CA PRO A 20 60.66 -4.58 49.23
C PRO A 20 59.97 -4.01 47.98
N ILE A 21 60.74 -3.49 47.01
CA ILE A 21 60.23 -2.85 45.79
C ILE A 21 59.64 -3.87 44.80
N ASP A 22 60.28 -5.05 44.63
CA ASP A 22 59.78 -6.13 43.77
C ASP A 22 58.43 -6.71 44.24
N LEU A 23 58.18 -6.69 45.55
CA LEU A 23 56.91 -7.15 46.12
C LEU A 23 55.76 -6.16 45.84
N HIS A 24 56.04 -4.86 45.79
CA HIS A 24 55.03 -3.84 45.49
C HIS A 24 54.66 -3.83 44.00
N GLU A 25 55.63 -3.95 43.10
CA GLU A 25 55.38 -4.10 41.66
C GLU A 25 54.60 -5.38 41.36
N GLY A 26 54.93 -6.50 42.02
CA GLY A 26 54.19 -7.76 41.92
C GLY A 26 52.75 -7.66 42.45
N ARG A 27 52.51 -6.92 43.55
CA ARG A 27 51.15 -6.70 44.09
C ARG A 27 50.32 -5.81 43.16
N GLN A 28 50.89 -4.72 42.64
CA GLN A 28 50.22 -3.83 41.71
C GLN A 28 49.89 -4.53 40.37
N ALA A 29 50.81 -5.34 39.83
CA ALA A 29 50.56 -6.14 38.64
C ALA A 29 49.42 -7.16 38.85
N ARG A 30 49.39 -7.84 40.01
CA ARG A 30 48.30 -8.76 40.37
C ARG A 30 46.97 -8.03 40.57
N GLN A 31 46.97 -6.84 41.17
CA GLN A 31 45.78 -6.01 41.33
C GLN A 31 45.22 -5.54 39.98
N ARG A 32 46.09 -5.07 39.07
CA ARG A 32 45.72 -4.70 37.69
C ARG A 32 45.14 -5.89 36.93
N ALA A 33 45.75 -7.08 37.06
CA ALA A 33 45.24 -8.29 36.42
C ALA A 33 43.87 -8.72 36.97
N ARG A 34 43.63 -8.59 38.28
CA ARG A 34 42.31 -8.85 38.90
C ARG A 34 41.25 -7.86 38.43
N LEU A 35 41.58 -6.57 38.40
CA LEU A 35 40.69 -5.52 37.88
C LEU A 35 40.36 -5.74 36.41
N ALA A 36 41.35 -6.12 35.58
CA ALA A 36 41.13 -6.43 34.18
C ALA A 36 40.20 -7.65 33.97
N ARG A 37 40.31 -8.69 34.81
CA ARG A 37 39.40 -9.85 34.78
C ARG A 37 37.98 -9.46 35.16
N LEU A 38 37.81 -8.71 36.25
CA LEU A 38 36.49 -8.24 36.69
C LEU A 38 35.85 -7.31 35.66
N ALA A 39 36.64 -6.42 35.04
CA ALA A 39 36.17 -5.57 33.95
C ALA A 39 35.73 -6.38 32.72
N CYS A 40 36.50 -7.40 32.34
CA CYS A 40 36.15 -8.30 31.23
C CYS A 40 34.85 -9.07 31.51
N ILE A 41 34.68 -9.60 32.72
CA ILE A 41 33.44 -10.29 33.13
C ILE A 41 32.27 -9.31 33.16
N GLY A 42 32.44 -8.12 33.74
CA GLY A 42 31.40 -7.10 33.77
C GLY A 42 30.96 -6.66 32.37
N ALA A 43 31.91 -6.47 31.46
CA ALA A 43 31.62 -6.18 30.05
C ALA A 43 30.86 -7.34 29.38
N ALA A 44 31.25 -8.59 29.60
CA ALA A 44 30.58 -9.76 29.04
C ALA A 44 29.14 -9.91 29.57
N VAL A 45 28.91 -9.64 30.86
CA VAL A 45 27.57 -9.62 31.47
C VAL A 45 26.71 -8.55 30.83
N LEU A 46 27.22 -7.31 30.70
CA LEU A 46 26.47 -6.22 30.10
C LEU A 46 26.17 -6.46 28.61
N LEU A 47 27.15 -6.96 27.85
CA LEU A 47 26.95 -7.31 26.45
C LEU A 47 25.94 -8.44 26.27
N THR A 48 26.06 -9.51 27.06
CA THR A 48 25.11 -10.64 27.01
C THR A 48 23.71 -10.18 27.41
N ALA A 49 23.58 -9.38 28.47
CA ALA A 49 22.31 -8.81 28.89
C ALA A 49 21.70 -7.88 27.82
N ALA A 50 22.52 -7.07 27.13
CA ALA A 50 22.07 -6.24 26.02
C ALA A 50 21.57 -7.09 24.83
N ILE A 51 22.27 -8.17 24.48
CA ILE A 51 21.86 -9.07 23.40
C ILE A 51 20.54 -9.79 23.76
N VAL A 52 20.41 -10.27 25.01
CA VAL A 52 19.22 -10.97 25.50
C VAL A 52 18.02 -10.02 25.62
N HIS A 53 18.23 -8.80 26.13
CA HIS A 53 17.17 -7.79 26.24
C HIS A 53 16.70 -7.29 24.87
N GLY A 54 17.63 -7.11 23.93
CA GLY A 54 17.34 -6.65 22.58
C GLY A 54 16.51 -5.36 22.57
N ALA A 55 15.45 -5.34 21.76
CA ALA A 55 14.54 -4.20 21.57
C ALA A 55 13.21 -4.30 22.35
N GLY A 56 13.06 -5.28 23.26
CA GLY A 56 11.84 -5.47 24.06
C GLY A 56 11.38 -6.94 24.16
N PRO A 57 10.11 -7.21 24.54
CA PRO A 57 9.57 -8.57 24.55
C PRO A 57 9.77 -9.23 23.18
N PRO A 58 10.19 -10.49 23.13
CA PRO A 58 10.35 -11.19 21.86
C PRO A 58 8.99 -11.40 21.18
N PHE A 59 8.99 -11.33 19.85
CA PHE A 59 7.84 -11.62 19.02
C PHE A 59 7.77 -13.14 18.77
N THR A 60 6.84 -13.81 19.44
CA THR A 60 6.78 -15.28 19.52
C THR A 60 5.98 -15.94 18.38
N TYR A 61 5.33 -15.16 17.52
CA TYR A 61 4.46 -15.70 16.46
C TYR A 61 5.22 -15.94 15.16
N ARG A 62 4.99 -17.10 14.53
CA ARG A 62 5.63 -17.50 13.26
C ARG A 62 4.58 -17.77 12.17
N LEU A 63 5.00 -17.68 10.91
CA LEU A 63 4.15 -18.01 9.76
C LEU A 63 3.76 -19.50 9.81
N GLY A 64 2.49 -19.81 9.55
CA GLY A 64 1.98 -21.19 9.55
C GLY A 64 1.73 -21.81 10.92
N GLN A 65 2.15 -21.16 12.01
CA GLN A 65 1.83 -21.58 13.38
C GLN A 65 0.31 -21.55 13.60
N ARG A 66 -0.20 -22.51 14.37
CA ARG A 66 -1.60 -22.55 14.83
C ARG A 66 -1.64 -22.24 16.33
N PRO A 67 -2.17 -21.08 16.74
CA PRO A 67 -2.22 -20.74 18.15
C PRO A 67 -3.27 -21.60 18.86
N GLN A 68 -2.92 -22.11 20.04
CA GLN A 68 -3.81 -22.93 20.87
C GLN A 68 -4.94 -22.13 21.54
N ARG A 69 -4.85 -20.79 21.50
CA ARG A 69 -5.83 -19.83 22.02
C ARG A 69 -6.08 -18.73 21.00
N GLU A 70 -7.20 -18.04 21.11
CA GLU A 70 -7.48 -16.84 20.33
C GLU A 70 -6.44 -15.76 20.59
N LEU A 71 -5.91 -15.15 19.52
CA LEU A 71 -5.05 -13.98 19.63
C LEU A 71 -5.90 -12.74 19.50
N ARG A 72 -5.95 -11.93 20.56
CA ARG A 72 -6.73 -10.70 20.63
C ARG A 72 -5.82 -9.49 20.72
N VAL A 73 -6.35 -8.32 20.39
CA VAL A 73 -5.65 -7.04 20.52
C VAL A 73 -5.45 -6.71 22.00
N HIS A 74 -4.20 -6.48 22.41
CA HIS A 74 -3.89 -6.09 23.79
C HIS A 74 -3.79 -4.56 23.98
N VAL A 75 -3.45 -3.84 22.90
CA VAL A 75 -3.34 -2.37 22.90
C VAL A 75 -4.71 -1.68 22.88
N ALA A 76 -4.76 -0.42 23.31
CA ALA A 76 -6.01 0.34 23.38
C ALA A 76 -6.67 0.48 21.99
N GLU A 77 -5.89 0.94 21.01
CA GLU A 77 -6.25 0.94 19.60
C GLU A 77 -5.01 0.88 18.73
N PHE A 78 -5.13 0.32 17.53
CA PHE A 78 -4.17 0.53 16.45
C PHE A 78 -4.88 0.56 15.10
N ARG A 79 -4.24 1.18 14.11
CA ARG A 79 -4.84 1.48 12.80
C ARG A 79 -4.06 0.81 11.69
N ARG A 80 -4.75 0.15 10.77
CA ARG A 80 -4.18 -0.44 9.56
C ARG A 80 -4.88 0.14 8.34
N LYS A 81 -4.11 0.52 7.32
CA LYS A 81 -4.67 0.87 6.01
C LYS A 81 -5.36 -0.33 5.40
N ASP A 82 -6.58 -0.15 4.91
CA ASP A 82 -7.35 -1.18 4.23
C ASP A 82 -7.27 -0.97 2.72
N PRO A 83 -6.31 -1.62 2.02
CA PRO A 83 -6.14 -1.40 0.58
C PRO A 83 -7.33 -1.89 -0.23
N VAL A 84 -8.05 -2.93 0.24
CA VAL A 84 -9.20 -3.50 -0.46
C VAL A 84 -10.34 -2.48 -0.44
N ARG A 85 -10.70 -1.99 0.74
CA ARG A 85 -11.74 -0.97 0.88
C ARG A 85 -11.36 0.34 0.18
N THR A 86 -10.10 0.76 0.30
CA THR A 86 -9.60 1.96 -0.39
C THR A 86 -9.75 1.83 -1.91
N ASN A 87 -9.37 0.69 -2.49
CA ASN A 87 -9.47 0.48 -3.92
C ASN A 87 -10.93 0.36 -4.39
N ALA A 88 -11.80 -0.24 -3.58
CA ALA A 88 -13.24 -0.29 -3.86
C ALA A 88 -13.86 1.12 -3.86
N GLU A 89 -13.55 1.96 -2.86
CA GLU A 89 -14.01 3.35 -2.81
C GLU A 89 -13.45 4.17 -3.99
N ARG A 90 -12.17 3.98 -4.34
CA ARG A 90 -11.55 4.61 -5.52
C ARG A 90 -12.25 4.22 -6.82
N GLN A 91 -12.58 2.94 -7.00
CA GLN A 91 -13.26 2.47 -8.20
C GLN A 91 -14.68 3.03 -8.26
N ALA A 92 -15.42 3.02 -7.15
CA ALA A 92 -16.76 3.59 -7.09
C ALA A 92 -16.80 5.09 -7.45
N GLU A 93 -15.79 5.88 -7.05
CA GLU A 93 -15.67 7.28 -7.48
C GLU A 93 -15.27 7.42 -8.96
N ALA A 94 -14.45 6.50 -9.49
CA ALA A 94 -14.11 6.48 -10.91
C ALA A 94 -15.32 6.15 -11.79
N ASP A 95 -16.16 5.21 -11.36
CA ASP A 95 -17.36 4.77 -12.09
C ASP A 95 -18.45 5.86 -12.14
N LYS A 96 -18.41 6.83 -11.20
CA LYS A 96 -19.28 8.02 -11.25
C LYS A 96 -18.88 9.02 -12.33
N VAL A 97 -17.66 8.94 -12.85
CA VAL A 97 -17.18 9.84 -13.90
C VAL A 97 -17.79 9.43 -15.23
N ALA A 98 -18.67 10.29 -15.75
CA ALA A 98 -19.28 10.12 -17.05
C ALA A 98 -18.23 10.07 -18.17
N PRO A 99 -18.42 9.23 -19.20
CA PRO A 99 -17.55 9.20 -20.38
C PRO A 99 -17.52 10.56 -21.09
N ILE A 100 -16.32 11.00 -21.48
CA ILE A 100 -16.12 12.29 -22.14
C ILE A 100 -16.25 12.12 -23.65
N MET A 101 -17.18 12.88 -24.23
CA MET A 101 -17.44 12.95 -25.66
C MET A 101 -17.01 14.31 -26.20
N THR A 102 -16.47 14.30 -27.40
CA THR A 102 -16.24 15.51 -28.19
C THR A 102 -17.26 15.58 -29.30
N ASN A 103 -18.01 16.68 -29.36
CA ASN A 103 -19.07 16.94 -30.32
C ASN A 103 -18.55 17.84 -31.45
N ASP A 104 -18.65 17.36 -32.69
CA ASP A 104 -18.46 18.17 -33.88
C ASP A 104 -19.82 18.55 -34.50
N PRO A 105 -20.32 19.78 -34.30
CA PRO A 105 -21.66 20.16 -34.72
C PRO A 105 -21.80 20.38 -36.24
N ALA A 106 -20.72 20.31 -37.02
CA ALA A 106 -20.75 20.64 -38.45
C ALA A 106 -21.78 19.83 -39.27
N PRO A 107 -21.90 18.49 -39.11
CA PRO A 107 -22.88 17.70 -39.88
C PRO A 107 -24.34 18.04 -39.56
N ILE A 108 -24.64 18.34 -38.28
CA ILE A 108 -25.99 18.75 -37.86
C ILE A 108 -26.31 20.16 -38.38
N ARG A 109 -25.31 21.05 -38.43
CA ARG A 109 -25.45 22.39 -39.00
C ARG A 109 -25.74 22.34 -40.49
N GLU A 110 -25.01 21.50 -41.24
CA GLU A 110 -25.26 21.29 -42.67
C GLU A 110 -26.67 20.76 -42.90
N LEU A 111 -27.15 19.83 -42.06
CA LEU A 111 -28.52 19.32 -42.15
C LEU A 111 -29.59 20.40 -41.86
N MET A 112 -29.31 21.31 -40.92
CA MET A 112 -30.17 22.46 -40.64
C MET A 112 -30.23 23.40 -41.86
N GLU A 113 -29.09 23.72 -42.47
CA GLU A 113 -29.01 24.56 -43.68
C GLU A 113 -29.77 23.91 -44.85
N GLN A 114 -29.63 22.59 -45.06
CA GLN A 114 -30.39 21.86 -46.08
C GLN A 114 -31.90 21.90 -45.84
N LEU A 115 -32.36 21.93 -44.58
CA LEU A 115 -33.78 22.07 -44.25
C LEU A 115 -34.28 23.49 -44.51
N GLU A 116 -33.47 24.50 -44.19
CA GLU A 116 -33.79 25.90 -44.51
C GLU A 116 -33.88 26.11 -46.03
N ASP A 117 -32.96 25.51 -46.80
CA ASP A 117 -33.00 25.51 -48.27
C ASP A 117 -34.26 24.81 -48.83
N LEU A 118 -34.73 23.74 -48.19
CA LEU A 118 -35.99 23.08 -48.55
C LEU A 118 -37.18 24.01 -48.31
N VAL A 119 -37.26 24.65 -47.15
CA VAL A 119 -38.32 25.63 -46.83
C VAL A 119 -38.30 26.78 -47.84
N ASP A 120 -37.10 27.24 -48.19
CA ASP A 120 -36.87 28.30 -49.14
C ASP A 120 -37.31 27.96 -50.56
N ALA A 121 -37.12 26.71 -50.98
CA ALA A 121 -37.56 26.18 -52.26
C ALA A 121 -39.09 25.97 -52.30
N VAL A 122 -39.67 25.41 -51.24
CA VAL A 122 -41.13 25.22 -51.12
C VAL A 122 -41.87 26.55 -51.17
N ALA A 123 -41.35 27.59 -50.51
CA ALA A 123 -41.97 28.92 -50.50
C ALA A 123 -42.00 29.64 -51.86
N ARG A 124 -41.19 29.21 -52.85
CA ARG A 124 -41.12 29.84 -54.19
C ARG A 124 -42.08 29.23 -55.20
N VAL A 125 -42.66 28.08 -54.87
CA VAL A 125 -43.36 27.21 -55.82
C VAL A 125 -44.81 27.03 -55.36
N PRO A 126 -45.81 27.23 -56.24
CA PRO A 126 -47.22 27.20 -55.83
C PRO A 126 -47.74 25.80 -55.49
N ASP A 127 -47.23 24.76 -56.15
CA ASP A 127 -47.71 23.38 -56.03
C ASP A 127 -46.57 22.37 -55.96
N ARG A 128 -46.81 21.23 -55.30
CA ARG A 128 -45.81 20.15 -55.16
C ARG A 128 -45.27 19.66 -56.51
N GLU A 129 -46.09 19.63 -57.54
CA GLU A 129 -45.72 19.17 -58.89
C GLU A 129 -44.67 20.07 -59.58
N SER A 130 -44.57 21.33 -59.14
CA SER A 130 -43.60 22.29 -59.65
C SER A 130 -42.28 22.27 -58.87
N LEU A 131 -42.19 21.48 -57.80
CA LEU A 131 -40.94 21.23 -57.06
C LEU A 131 -40.09 20.23 -57.84
N SER A 132 -38.75 20.35 -57.76
CA SER A 132 -37.88 19.37 -58.41
C SER A 132 -38.10 17.96 -57.86
N GLU A 133 -38.25 16.98 -58.76
CA GLU A 133 -38.51 15.58 -58.40
C GLU A 133 -37.39 14.99 -57.53
N SER A 134 -36.15 15.45 -57.72
CA SER A 134 -34.99 15.08 -56.91
C SER A 134 -35.08 15.56 -55.45
N LEU A 135 -35.58 16.78 -55.21
CA LEU A 135 -35.70 17.35 -53.87
C LEU A 135 -36.89 16.72 -53.13
N ALA A 136 -38.01 16.50 -53.83
CA ALA A 136 -39.19 15.84 -53.28
C ALA A 136 -38.88 14.40 -52.85
N ALA A 137 -38.11 13.66 -53.66
CA ALA A 137 -37.68 12.30 -53.33
C ALA A 137 -36.63 12.27 -52.21
N ALA A 138 -35.70 13.22 -52.16
CA ALA A 138 -34.63 13.26 -51.15
C ALA A 138 -35.14 13.50 -49.71
N TRP A 139 -36.31 14.10 -49.56
CA TRP A 139 -36.95 14.39 -48.27
C TRP A 139 -38.22 13.57 -48.02
N ASP A 140 -38.61 12.66 -48.92
CA ASP A 140 -39.88 11.91 -48.86
C ASP A 140 -41.11 12.80 -48.56
N LEU A 141 -41.18 13.93 -49.26
CA LEU A 141 -42.14 14.99 -48.94
C LEU A 141 -43.55 14.61 -49.41
N ASP A 142 -44.53 14.45 -48.51
CA ASP A 142 -45.92 14.22 -48.88
C ASP A 142 -46.67 15.53 -49.25
N ALA A 143 -47.84 15.40 -49.88
CA ALA A 143 -48.61 16.57 -50.32
C ALA A 143 -49.17 17.39 -49.15
N ALA A 144 -49.45 16.74 -48.01
CA ALA A 144 -49.96 17.38 -46.81
C ALA A 144 -48.88 18.22 -46.10
N THR A 145 -47.65 17.69 -45.99
CA THR A 145 -46.51 18.39 -45.38
C THR A 145 -46.04 19.52 -46.29
N PHE A 146 -46.08 19.36 -47.62
CA PHE A 146 -45.84 20.46 -48.55
C PHE A 146 -46.78 21.64 -48.29
N ALA A 147 -48.10 21.40 -48.24
CA ALA A 147 -49.09 22.45 -48.05
C ALA A 147 -48.92 23.18 -46.71
N GLU A 148 -48.57 22.46 -45.64
CA GLU A 148 -48.34 23.05 -44.32
C GLU A 148 -47.05 23.88 -44.25
N ILE A 149 -45.96 23.42 -44.88
CA ILE A 149 -44.71 24.18 -44.98
C ILE A 149 -44.93 25.43 -45.84
N HIS A 150 -45.60 25.29 -46.99
CA HIS A 150 -45.93 26.41 -47.88
C HIS A 150 -46.75 27.47 -47.13
N ALA A 151 -47.86 27.08 -46.49
CA ALA A 151 -48.69 28.00 -45.70
C ALA A 151 -47.91 28.73 -44.57
N ALA A 152 -46.92 28.06 -43.99
CA ALA A 152 -46.04 28.62 -42.97
C ALA A 152 -44.90 29.50 -43.53
N ALA A 153 -44.64 29.49 -44.84
CA ALA A 153 -43.56 30.21 -45.51
C ALA A 153 -44.03 31.18 -46.63
N ASP A 154 -45.35 31.31 -46.86
CA ASP A 154 -45.98 32.13 -47.91
C ASP A 154 -45.52 33.60 -47.97
N SER A 155 -45.16 34.19 -46.83
CA SER A 155 -44.74 35.59 -46.74
C SER A 155 -43.29 35.72 -46.25
N PRO A 156 -42.56 36.78 -46.65
CA PRO A 156 -41.19 37.00 -46.19
C PRO A 156 -41.05 37.01 -44.66
N GLU A 157 -42.05 37.59 -43.96
CA GLU A 157 -42.08 37.64 -42.50
C GLU A 157 -42.29 36.25 -41.86
N ARG A 158 -43.21 35.45 -42.42
CA ARG A 158 -43.48 34.10 -41.91
C ARG A 158 -42.31 33.16 -42.17
N ARG A 159 -41.66 33.27 -43.33
CA ARG A 159 -40.44 32.53 -43.67
C ARG A 159 -39.29 32.86 -42.71
N ALA A 160 -39.04 34.14 -42.44
CA ALA A 160 -38.04 34.55 -41.45
C ALA A 160 -38.35 34.01 -40.04
N LEU A 161 -39.62 33.99 -39.64
CA LEU A 161 -40.04 33.39 -38.37
C LEU A 161 -39.81 31.87 -38.35
N LEU A 162 -40.08 31.18 -39.47
CA LEU A 162 -39.87 29.74 -39.60
C LEU A 162 -38.39 29.37 -39.50
N HIS A 163 -37.49 30.12 -40.15
CA HIS A 163 -36.04 29.93 -40.02
C HIS A 163 -35.58 30.09 -38.57
N ARG A 164 -36.08 31.13 -37.87
CA ARG A 164 -35.76 31.32 -36.46
C ARG A 164 -36.23 30.15 -35.59
N ARG A 165 -37.39 29.57 -35.89
CA ARG A 165 -37.91 28.39 -35.18
C ARG A 165 -37.10 27.13 -35.48
N ILE A 166 -36.68 26.93 -36.73
CA ILE A 166 -35.78 25.85 -37.13
C ILE A 166 -34.47 25.97 -36.36
N ALA A 167 -33.82 27.13 -36.39
CA ALA A 167 -32.58 27.37 -35.64
C ALA A 167 -32.75 27.11 -34.12
N ALA A 168 -33.89 27.51 -33.53
CA ALA A 168 -34.19 27.24 -32.13
C ALA A 168 -34.39 25.74 -31.83
N ALA A 169 -35.01 25.00 -32.75
CA ALA A 169 -35.25 23.56 -32.62
C ALA A 169 -33.95 22.75 -32.76
N PHE A 170 -33.03 23.19 -33.61
CA PHE A 170 -31.71 22.57 -33.79
C PHE A 170 -30.69 22.97 -32.72
N ALA A 171 -30.89 24.06 -31.98
CA ALA A 171 -29.98 24.49 -30.91
C ALA A 171 -29.64 23.39 -29.87
N PRO A 172 -30.60 22.65 -29.29
CA PRO A 172 -30.28 21.54 -28.37
C PRO A 172 -29.59 20.36 -29.08
N LEU A 173 -29.92 20.08 -30.34
CA LEU A 173 -29.28 19.02 -31.14
C LEU A 173 -27.81 19.34 -31.44
N LEU A 174 -27.53 20.60 -31.79
CA LEU A 174 -26.18 21.10 -32.01
C LEU A 174 -25.33 21.05 -30.73
N ALA A 175 -25.94 21.28 -29.57
CA ALA A 175 -25.27 21.20 -28.27
C ALA A 175 -24.97 19.75 -27.84
N ASN A 176 -25.99 18.88 -27.92
CA ASN A 176 -25.93 17.52 -27.39
C ASN A 176 -25.23 16.54 -28.33
N GLY A 177 -25.35 16.75 -29.65
CA GLY A 177 -24.82 15.87 -30.69
C GLY A 177 -25.60 14.55 -30.86
N VAL A 178 -25.17 13.76 -31.84
CA VAL A 178 -25.71 12.42 -32.12
C VAL A 178 -24.60 11.38 -31.95
N LEU A 179 -24.91 10.30 -31.22
CA LEU A 179 -23.99 9.20 -30.97
C LEU A 179 -23.99 8.22 -32.15
N GLY A 180 -22.82 7.89 -32.69
CA GLY A 180 -22.71 6.88 -33.75
C GLY A 180 -22.83 5.43 -33.26
N PRO A 181 -23.19 4.49 -34.16
CA PRO A 181 -23.16 3.06 -33.85
C PRO A 181 -21.73 2.65 -33.50
N GLY A 182 -21.54 2.05 -32.31
CA GLY A 182 -20.22 1.63 -31.83
C GLY A 182 -19.26 2.77 -31.46
N ALA A 183 -19.74 4.01 -31.30
CA ALA A 183 -18.91 5.14 -30.87
C ALA A 183 -18.43 5.03 -29.42
N LEU A 184 -19.11 4.21 -28.61
CA LEU A 184 -18.79 3.89 -27.23
C LEU A 184 -18.35 2.42 -27.14
N PRO A 185 -17.30 2.09 -26.39
CA PRO A 185 -16.97 0.71 -26.08
C PRO A 185 -17.98 0.10 -25.08
N ALA A 186 -18.08 -1.23 -25.08
CA ALA A 186 -19.16 -1.97 -24.40
C ALA A 186 -19.22 -1.76 -22.87
N ASP A 187 -18.08 -1.47 -22.25
CA ASP A 187 -17.97 -1.13 -20.82
C ASP A 187 -18.57 0.24 -20.49
N GLU A 188 -18.55 1.16 -21.44
CA GLU A 188 -19.06 2.52 -21.25
C GLU A 188 -20.55 2.66 -21.54
N GLU A 189 -21.13 1.69 -22.26
CA GLU A 189 -22.55 1.68 -22.60
C GLU A 189 -23.48 1.67 -21.39
N ALA A 190 -23.05 1.13 -20.24
CA ALA A 190 -23.88 1.13 -19.03
C ALA A 190 -24.13 2.53 -18.44
N HIS A 191 -23.39 3.56 -18.87
CA HIS A 191 -23.51 4.90 -18.30
C HIS A 191 -24.76 5.63 -18.81
N VAL A 192 -25.52 6.18 -17.87
CA VAL A 192 -26.73 6.95 -18.15
C VAL A 192 -26.41 8.34 -18.70
N ASN A 193 -25.31 8.95 -18.22
CA ASN A 193 -24.92 10.31 -18.57
C ASN A 193 -23.57 10.31 -19.29
N LEU A 194 -23.44 11.19 -20.27
CA LEU A 194 -22.22 11.46 -21.03
C LEU A 194 -21.83 12.93 -20.81
N LEU A 195 -20.54 13.22 -20.68
CA LEU A 195 -20.04 14.58 -20.62
C LEU A 195 -19.69 15.04 -22.03
N VAL A 196 -20.45 15.97 -22.59
CA VAL A 196 -20.23 16.46 -23.96
C VAL A 196 -19.40 17.74 -23.93
N ARG A 197 -18.34 17.80 -24.73
CA ARG A 197 -17.48 18.97 -24.95
C ARG A 197 -17.52 19.36 -26.43
N SER A 198 -17.56 20.66 -26.72
CA SER A 198 -17.42 21.16 -28.10
C SER A 198 -16.02 20.85 -28.65
N SER A 199 -15.93 20.32 -29.88
CA SER A 199 -14.66 20.19 -30.61
C SER A 199 -14.18 21.53 -31.17
N SER A 200 -15.13 22.43 -31.47
CA SER A 200 -14.84 23.68 -32.15
C SER A 200 -14.47 24.79 -31.18
N SER A 201 -13.36 25.46 -31.47
CA SER A 201 -13.01 26.77 -30.91
C SER A 201 -13.90 27.90 -31.44
N ASP A 202 -14.75 27.60 -32.45
CA ASP A 202 -15.65 28.57 -33.05
C ASP A 202 -16.75 28.98 -32.07
N PRO A 203 -16.99 30.30 -31.89
CA PRO A 203 -18.09 30.79 -31.06
C PRO A 203 -19.46 30.35 -31.60
N PRO A 204 -20.41 29.97 -30.71
CA PRO A 204 -20.30 29.95 -29.26
C PRO A 204 -19.64 28.66 -28.73
N VAL A 205 -18.62 28.80 -27.88
CA VAL A 205 -18.01 27.68 -27.15
C VAL A 205 -19.00 27.20 -26.09
N ILE A 206 -19.63 26.06 -26.33
CA ILE A 206 -20.57 25.46 -25.39
C ILE A 206 -19.78 24.87 -24.22
N PRO A 207 -20.07 25.26 -22.96
CA PRO A 207 -19.38 24.71 -21.81
C PRO A 207 -19.65 23.20 -21.69
N PRO A 208 -18.71 22.43 -21.10
CA PRO A 208 -18.94 21.01 -20.86
C PRO A 208 -20.20 20.80 -20.03
N HIS A 209 -21.10 19.97 -20.53
CA HIS A 209 -22.38 19.69 -19.86
C HIS A 209 -22.72 18.21 -19.94
N LEU A 210 -23.52 17.75 -18.98
CA LEU A 210 -23.97 16.37 -18.90
C LEU A 210 -25.22 16.19 -19.75
N VAL A 211 -25.22 15.17 -20.59
CA VAL A 211 -26.33 14.78 -21.45
C VAL A 211 -26.71 13.34 -21.14
N THR A 212 -28.00 13.04 -21.08
CA THR A 212 -28.47 11.66 -20.91
C THR A 212 -28.29 10.88 -22.20
N ARG A 213 -27.81 9.63 -22.13
CA ARG A 213 -27.56 8.76 -23.30
C ARG A 213 -28.81 8.64 -24.21
N ASP A 214 -30.00 8.60 -23.61
CA ASP A 214 -31.28 8.53 -24.34
C ASP A 214 -31.54 9.71 -25.29
N GLN A 215 -30.92 10.87 -25.05
CA GLN A 215 -31.10 12.06 -25.88
C GLN A 215 -30.16 12.11 -27.08
N VAL A 216 -29.12 11.26 -27.12
CA VAL A 216 -28.09 11.26 -28.18
C VAL A 216 -28.06 9.95 -28.97
N LEU A 217 -28.66 8.88 -28.45
CA LEU A 217 -28.80 7.58 -29.11
C LEU A 217 -29.73 7.69 -30.33
N PRO A 218 -29.29 7.33 -31.55
CA PRO A 218 -30.12 7.39 -32.75
C PRO A 218 -31.46 6.67 -32.60
N GLU A 219 -31.47 5.45 -32.05
CA GLU A 219 -32.67 4.63 -31.85
C GLU A 219 -33.71 5.26 -30.91
N ARG A 220 -33.28 6.18 -30.05
CA ARG A 220 -34.14 6.89 -29.09
C ARG A 220 -34.50 8.28 -29.57
N LEU A 221 -33.55 8.93 -30.26
CA LEU A 221 -33.70 10.26 -30.83
C LEU A 221 -34.77 10.27 -31.93
N THR A 222 -34.81 9.26 -32.80
CA THR A 222 -35.78 9.21 -33.92
C THR A 222 -37.21 8.85 -33.53
N LYS A 223 -37.46 8.52 -32.26
CA LYS A 223 -38.82 8.15 -31.82
C LYS A 223 -39.72 9.38 -31.84
N PRO A 224 -40.89 9.33 -32.51
CA PRO A 224 -41.81 10.47 -32.62
C PRO A 224 -42.36 10.92 -31.25
N ASP A 225 -42.45 10.01 -30.28
CA ASP A 225 -42.87 10.29 -28.90
C ASP A 225 -41.68 10.50 -27.94
N GLY A 226 -40.46 10.60 -28.45
CA GLY A 226 -39.26 10.81 -27.65
C GLY A 226 -39.15 12.22 -27.07
N LYS A 227 -38.34 12.39 -26.02
CA LYS A 227 -38.09 13.71 -25.41
C LYS A 227 -37.53 14.73 -26.41
N VAL A 228 -36.67 14.27 -27.33
CA VAL A 228 -36.05 15.13 -28.35
C VAL A 228 -37.10 15.61 -29.36
N ALA A 229 -37.99 14.72 -29.82
CA ALA A 229 -39.10 15.07 -30.71
C ALA A 229 -40.08 16.06 -30.06
N GLN A 230 -40.37 15.89 -28.77
CA GLN A 230 -41.20 16.83 -27.99
C GLN A 230 -40.54 18.21 -27.89
N GLN A 231 -39.27 18.26 -27.50
CA GLN A 231 -38.50 19.52 -27.43
C GLN A 231 -38.39 20.21 -28.80
N PHE A 232 -38.21 19.44 -29.87
CA PHE A 232 -38.20 19.97 -31.22
C PHE A 232 -39.55 20.58 -31.60
N ALA A 233 -40.67 19.91 -31.29
CA ALA A 233 -42.01 20.41 -31.57
C ALA A 233 -42.39 21.65 -30.73
N GLU A 234 -41.92 21.74 -29.48
CA GLU A 234 -42.12 22.88 -28.58
C GLU A 234 -41.50 24.18 -29.17
N ALA A 235 -40.40 24.08 -29.91
CA ALA A 235 -39.79 25.23 -30.58
C ALA A 235 -40.69 25.87 -31.67
N PHE A 236 -41.74 25.16 -32.12
CA PHE A 236 -42.65 25.62 -33.16
C PHE A 236 -43.98 26.18 -32.63
N GLU A 237 -44.12 26.47 -31.33
CA GLU A 237 -45.39 27.01 -30.80
C GLU A 237 -45.87 28.29 -31.54
N PRO A 238 -47.17 28.37 -31.92
CA PRO A 238 -48.27 27.44 -31.63
C PRO A 238 -48.46 26.27 -32.64
N GLN A 239 -47.64 26.17 -33.68
CA GLN A 239 -47.74 25.17 -34.77
C GLN A 239 -46.95 23.89 -34.45
N GLN A 240 -47.17 23.27 -33.29
CA GLN A 240 -46.42 22.07 -32.88
C GLN A 240 -46.58 20.88 -33.85
N ALA A 241 -47.73 20.77 -34.53
CA ALA A 241 -47.98 19.73 -35.53
C ALA A 241 -47.00 19.81 -36.71
N LEU A 242 -46.69 21.02 -37.17
CA LEU A 242 -45.69 21.26 -38.22
C LEU A 242 -44.29 20.85 -37.72
N GLY A 243 -43.94 21.20 -36.48
CA GLY A 243 -42.67 20.80 -35.87
C GLY A 243 -42.47 19.29 -35.82
N ARG A 244 -43.53 18.51 -35.50
CA ARG A 244 -43.46 17.03 -35.50
C ARG A 244 -43.24 16.45 -36.90
N LYS A 245 -43.88 17.02 -37.92
CA LYS A 245 -43.68 16.59 -39.31
C LYS A 245 -42.28 16.93 -39.80
N LEU A 246 -41.80 18.15 -39.55
CA LEU A 246 -40.43 18.54 -39.87
C LEU A 246 -39.40 17.66 -39.16
N PHE A 247 -39.65 17.31 -37.89
CA PHE A 247 -38.80 16.38 -37.16
C PHE A 247 -38.77 15.00 -37.82
N ALA A 248 -39.90 14.48 -38.29
CA ALA A 248 -39.96 13.18 -38.96
C ALA A 248 -39.10 13.14 -40.24
N LEU A 249 -39.09 14.23 -41.03
CA LEU A 249 -38.25 14.35 -42.24
C LEU A 249 -36.75 14.35 -41.92
N VAL A 250 -36.38 14.91 -40.76
CA VAL A 250 -34.99 15.11 -40.35
C VAL A 250 -34.49 13.93 -39.51
N ALA A 251 -35.37 13.19 -38.84
CA ALA A 251 -35.04 12.12 -37.89
C ALA A 251 -34.16 11.03 -38.51
N GLU A 252 -34.51 10.53 -39.70
CA GLU A 252 -33.72 9.49 -40.39
C GLU A 252 -32.33 10.01 -40.78
N LYS A 253 -32.24 11.26 -41.25
CA LYS A 253 -30.96 11.91 -41.60
C LYS A 253 -30.10 12.22 -40.37
N LEU A 254 -30.72 12.56 -39.23
CA LEU A 254 -30.03 12.74 -37.95
C LEU A 254 -29.42 11.43 -37.44
N ALA A 255 -30.14 10.32 -37.55
CA ALA A 255 -29.62 9.01 -37.13
C ALA A 255 -28.36 8.60 -37.90
N GLY A 256 -28.22 9.04 -39.15
CA GLY A 256 -27.06 8.77 -40.01
C GLY A 256 -25.88 9.73 -39.84
N THR A 257 -26.00 10.80 -39.04
CA THR A 257 -24.96 11.84 -38.90
C THR A 257 -24.31 11.82 -37.50
N PRO A 258 -23.39 10.88 -37.22
CA PRO A 258 -22.72 10.81 -35.93
C PRO A 258 -21.80 12.02 -35.73
N THR A 259 -22.02 12.78 -34.66
CA THR A 259 -21.19 13.94 -34.30
C THR A 259 -20.37 13.75 -33.04
N LEU A 260 -20.76 12.79 -32.20
CA LEU A 260 -20.07 12.50 -30.95
C LEU A 260 -18.94 11.49 -31.16
N LYS A 261 -17.76 11.85 -30.68
CA LYS A 261 -16.57 10.99 -30.64
C LYS A 261 -16.09 10.78 -29.21
N TYR A 262 -15.90 9.53 -28.81
CA TYR A 262 -15.39 9.19 -27.50
C TYR A 262 -13.91 9.59 -27.33
N GLU A 263 -13.61 10.32 -26.26
CA GLU A 263 -12.24 10.62 -25.85
C GLU A 263 -11.81 9.75 -24.66
N GLU A 264 -11.22 8.61 -25.01
CA GLU A 264 -10.70 7.64 -24.03
C GLU A 264 -9.65 8.29 -23.10
N ALA A 265 -8.66 8.99 -23.66
CA ALA A 265 -7.58 9.59 -22.88
C ALA A 265 -8.08 10.66 -21.88
N ALA A 266 -9.09 11.46 -22.25
CA ALA A 266 -9.67 12.45 -21.36
C ALA A 266 -10.47 11.79 -20.23
N THR A 267 -11.24 10.75 -20.58
CA THR A 267 -12.05 9.97 -19.63
C THR A 267 -11.16 9.25 -18.62
N ILE A 268 -10.09 8.59 -19.07
CA ILE A 268 -9.10 7.93 -18.19
C ILE A 268 -8.49 8.95 -17.23
N ARG A 269 -8.02 10.09 -17.72
CA ARG A 269 -7.45 11.15 -16.87
C ARG A 269 -8.44 11.67 -15.83
N ALA A 270 -9.69 11.90 -16.23
CA ALA A 270 -10.73 12.35 -15.30
C ALA A 270 -11.01 11.31 -14.20
N ARG A 271 -11.03 10.02 -14.55
CA ARG A 271 -11.16 8.90 -13.61
C ARG A 271 -9.96 8.78 -12.68
N GLU A 272 -8.74 8.93 -13.17
CA GLU A 272 -7.53 8.94 -12.35
C GLU A 272 -7.54 10.08 -11.34
N LEU A 273 -7.96 11.28 -11.75
CA LEU A 273 -8.12 12.42 -10.85
C LEU A 273 -9.20 12.15 -9.79
N ALA A 274 -10.30 11.48 -10.15
CA ALA A 274 -11.32 11.06 -9.19
C ALA A 274 -10.76 10.05 -8.18
N ARG A 275 -10.04 9.02 -8.64
CA ARG A 275 -9.37 8.02 -7.78
C ARG A 275 -8.37 8.67 -6.83
N ALA A 276 -7.58 9.64 -7.30
CA ALA A 276 -6.56 10.32 -6.51
C ALA A 276 -7.14 11.18 -5.37
N ARG A 277 -8.39 11.64 -5.50
CA ARG A 277 -9.07 12.42 -4.45
C ARG A 277 -9.55 11.55 -3.28
N VAL A 278 -9.67 10.24 -3.46
CA VAL A 278 -10.12 9.31 -2.42
C VAL A 278 -8.99 9.01 -1.43
N LYS A 279 -9.23 9.34 -0.16
CA LYS A 279 -8.29 9.09 0.94
C LYS A 279 -8.22 7.59 1.26
N ASP A 280 -7.07 7.14 1.74
CA ASP A 280 -6.91 5.75 2.19
C ASP A 280 -7.91 5.41 3.31
N ALA A 281 -8.69 4.35 3.12
CA ALA A 281 -9.58 3.82 4.14
C ALA A 281 -8.75 3.18 5.27
N ILE A 282 -9.09 3.52 6.51
CA ILE A 282 -8.41 3.04 7.71
C ILE A 282 -9.32 2.09 8.46
N LYS A 283 -8.83 0.87 8.73
CA LYS A 283 -9.46 -0.08 9.63
C LYS A 283 -8.85 0.06 11.03
N THR A 284 -9.67 0.43 11.99
CA THR A 284 -9.29 0.58 13.40
C THR A 284 -9.60 -0.72 14.14
N TYR A 285 -8.61 -1.23 14.87
CA TYR A 285 -8.74 -2.38 15.75
C TYR A 285 -8.66 -1.89 17.20
N ARG A 286 -9.59 -2.34 18.04
CA ARG A 286 -9.71 -1.96 19.45
C ARG A 286 -9.31 -3.13 20.34
N ARG A 287 -8.97 -2.82 21.59
CA ARG A 287 -8.65 -3.82 22.61
C ARG A 287 -9.75 -4.89 22.69
N GLY A 288 -9.34 -6.16 22.63
CA GLY A 288 -10.24 -7.31 22.71
C GLY A 288 -10.75 -7.85 21.38
N ASP A 289 -10.54 -7.13 20.27
CA ASP A 289 -10.85 -7.63 18.93
C ASP A 289 -10.02 -8.88 18.62
N VAL A 290 -10.61 -9.85 17.93
CA VAL A 290 -9.93 -11.10 17.54
C VAL A 290 -9.08 -10.83 16.30
N LEU A 291 -7.77 -11.10 16.41
CA LEU A 291 -6.80 -11.00 15.31
C LEU A 291 -6.61 -12.33 14.58
N VAL A 292 -6.56 -13.43 15.33
CA VAL A 292 -6.45 -14.80 14.80
C VAL A 292 -7.30 -15.71 15.67
N ALA A 293 -8.19 -16.49 15.04
CA ALA A 293 -9.04 -17.42 15.76
C ALA A 293 -8.24 -18.64 16.27
N GLN A 294 -8.78 -19.32 17.28
CA GLN A 294 -8.17 -20.54 17.81
C GLN A 294 -8.04 -21.61 16.72
N GLY A 295 -6.85 -22.20 16.57
CA GLY A 295 -6.58 -23.27 15.60
C GLY A 295 -6.41 -22.81 14.14
N GLU A 296 -6.62 -21.53 13.85
CA GLU A 296 -6.40 -20.95 12.53
C GLU A 296 -4.91 -20.86 12.21
N ARG A 297 -4.52 -21.03 10.93
CA ARG A 297 -3.12 -20.87 10.52
C ARG A 297 -2.78 -19.39 10.41
N ILE A 298 -1.66 -18.96 11.00
CA ILE A 298 -1.16 -17.59 10.83
C ILE A 298 -0.70 -17.41 9.38
N THR A 299 -1.43 -16.60 8.62
CA THR A 299 -1.09 -16.15 7.26
C THR A 299 -0.13 -14.96 7.31
N GLU A 300 0.42 -14.57 6.16
CA GLU A 300 1.29 -13.39 6.07
C GLU A 300 0.58 -12.11 6.52
N ASP A 301 -0.71 -11.98 6.17
CA ASP A 301 -1.54 -10.85 6.60
C ASP A 301 -1.76 -10.81 8.10
N HIS A 302 -2.01 -11.96 8.73
CA HIS A 302 -2.13 -12.08 10.18
C HIS A 302 -0.79 -11.75 10.86
N LEU A 303 0.34 -12.20 10.29
CA LEU A 303 1.67 -11.92 10.82
C LEU A 303 2.00 -10.42 10.76
N ALA A 304 1.67 -9.76 9.65
CA ALA A 304 1.83 -8.31 9.52
C ALA A 304 0.98 -7.55 10.55
N LEU A 305 -0.25 -8.01 10.77
CA LEU A 305 -1.16 -7.43 11.76
C LEU A 305 -0.65 -7.58 13.20
N LEU A 306 -0.17 -8.78 13.56
CA LEU A 306 0.44 -9.06 14.87
C LEU A 306 1.72 -8.26 15.08
N LYS A 307 2.54 -8.05 14.03
CA LYS A 307 3.73 -7.19 14.12
C LYS A 307 3.38 -5.72 14.35
N LEU A 308 2.30 -5.23 13.73
CA LEU A 308 1.81 -3.87 13.97
C LEU A 308 1.33 -3.72 15.41
N GLU A 309 0.52 -4.66 15.90
CA GLU A 309 0.05 -4.67 17.30
C GLU A 309 1.23 -4.73 18.28
N HIS A 310 2.22 -5.57 18.02
CA HIS A 310 3.41 -5.70 18.85
C HIS A 310 4.25 -4.42 18.90
N ARG A 311 4.40 -3.70 17.79
CA ARG A 311 5.10 -2.41 17.75
C ARG A 311 4.36 -1.34 18.54
N GLU A 312 3.04 -1.29 18.40
CA GLU A 312 2.21 -0.36 19.16
C GLU A 312 2.27 -0.67 20.66
N ALA A 313 2.22 -1.96 21.01
CA ALA A 313 2.37 -2.42 22.39
C ALA A 313 3.73 -2.01 22.95
N LEU A 314 4.81 -2.23 22.19
CA LEU A 314 6.17 -1.80 22.53
C LEU A 314 6.24 -0.30 22.82
N GLN A 315 5.66 0.54 21.97
CA GLN A 315 5.64 1.99 22.14
C GLN A 315 4.84 2.42 23.37
N ALA A 316 3.75 1.72 23.68
CA ALA A 316 2.91 1.97 24.84
C ALA A 316 3.53 1.53 26.19
N LEU A 317 4.66 0.80 26.20
CA LEU A 317 5.31 0.45 27.48
C LEU A 317 5.90 1.68 28.18
N ASP A 318 5.52 1.87 29.43
CA ASP A 318 6.14 2.82 30.34
C ASP A 318 7.66 2.61 30.48
N TRP A 319 8.40 3.72 30.52
CA TRP A 319 9.85 3.72 30.72
C TRP A 319 10.28 2.98 32.00
N SER A 320 9.50 3.09 33.07
CA SER A 320 9.74 2.40 34.34
C SER A 320 9.65 0.87 34.22
N ALA A 321 8.72 0.37 33.41
CA ALA A 321 8.56 -1.06 33.14
C ALA A 321 9.73 -1.59 32.30
N ARG A 322 10.20 -0.81 31.33
CA ARG A 322 11.39 -1.14 30.52
C ARG A 322 12.64 -1.24 31.40
N LEU A 323 12.87 -0.27 32.28
CA LEU A 323 14.05 -0.25 33.16
C LEU A 323 14.03 -1.40 34.18
N ARG A 324 12.86 -1.70 34.78
CA ARG A 324 12.70 -2.84 35.69
C ARG A 324 13.01 -4.17 34.99
N ARG A 325 12.53 -4.36 33.76
CA ARG A 325 12.83 -5.56 32.98
C ARG A 325 14.31 -5.65 32.62
N ALA A 326 14.91 -4.55 32.17
CA ALA A 326 16.35 -4.51 31.86
C ALA A 326 17.19 -4.87 33.10
N GLY A 327 16.85 -4.28 34.26
CA GLY A 327 17.49 -4.60 35.54
C GLY A 327 17.37 -6.07 35.92
N ALA A 328 16.18 -6.67 35.78
CA ALA A 328 15.97 -8.09 36.07
C ALA A 328 16.84 -9.02 35.18
N ILE A 329 16.95 -8.71 33.88
CA ILE A 329 17.79 -9.47 32.94
C ILE A 329 19.27 -9.34 33.30
N VAL A 330 19.74 -8.12 33.62
CA VAL A 330 21.13 -7.90 34.05
C VAL A 330 21.44 -8.69 35.33
N VAL A 331 20.54 -8.68 36.31
CA VAL A 331 20.71 -9.44 37.57
C VAL A 331 20.76 -10.94 37.29
N LEU A 332 19.89 -11.47 36.43
CA LEU A 332 19.89 -12.88 36.07
C LEU A 332 21.18 -13.30 35.34
N VAL A 333 21.60 -12.53 34.34
CA VAL A 333 22.85 -12.79 33.60
C VAL A 333 24.04 -12.71 34.55
N ALA A 334 24.10 -11.69 35.42
CA ALA A 334 25.15 -11.56 36.42
C ALA A 334 25.18 -12.76 37.38
N ALA A 335 24.03 -13.28 37.81
CA ALA A 335 23.94 -14.46 38.66
C ALA A 335 24.47 -15.72 37.96
N LEU A 336 24.15 -15.92 36.68
CA LEU A 336 24.67 -17.06 35.90
C LEU A 336 26.19 -16.97 35.70
N PHE A 337 26.71 -15.79 35.35
CA PHE A 337 28.16 -15.57 35.24
C PHE A 337 28.87 -15.74 36.59
N ALA A 338 28.25 -15.30 37.69
CA ALA A 338 28.77 -15.49 39.04
C ALA A 338 28.80 -16.98 39.44
N LEU A 339 27.77 -17.75 39.09
CA LEU A 339 27.71 -19.20 39.30
C LEU A 339 28.83 -19.93 38.54
N ILE A 340 29.00 -19.61 37.26
CA ILE A 340 30.08 -20.17 36.42
C ILE A 340 31.45 -19.74 36.97
N GLY A 341 31.61 -18.47 37.34
CA GLY A 341 32.85 -17.93 37.91
C GLY A 341 33.22 -18.59 39.24
N TYR A 342 32.25 -18.79 40.12
CA TYR A 342 32.42 -19.51 41.39
C TYR A 342 32.86 -20.96 41.16
N TYR A 343 32.27 -21.64 40.18
CA TYR A 343 32.69 -23.00 39.81
C TYR A 343 34.14 -23.04 39.31
N ILE A 344 34.52 -22.10 38.43
CA ILE A 344 35.89 -21.99 37.88
C ILE A 344 36.92 -21.73 39.00
N ASP A 345 36.63 -20.83 39.93
CA ASP A 345 37.54 -20.50 41.04
C ASP A 345 37.80 -21.73 41.94
N ARG A 346 36.77 -22.54 42.18
CA ARG A 346 36.86 -23.70 43.08
C ARG A 346 37.44 -24.96 42.43
N HIS A 347 37.04 -25.28 41.20
CA HIS A 347 37.36 -26.58 40.58
C HIS A 347 38.46 -26.48 39.52
N GLU A 348 38.66 -25.30 38.90
CA GLU A 348 39.60 -25.10 37.79
C GLU A 348 40.52 -23.90 38.02
N PRO A 349 41.41 -23.94 39.04
CA PRO A 349 42.30 -22.83 39.39
C PRO A 349 43.27 -22.48 38.25
N ARG A 350 43.48 -23.39 37.28
CA ARG A 350 44.26 -23.15 36.06
C ARG A 350 43.58 -22.15 35.12
N ILE A 351 42.25 -22.17 35.04
CA ILE A 351 41.46 -21.25 34.22
C ILE A 351 41.33 -19.91 34.97
N ALA A 352 41.02 -19.96 36.27
CA ALA A 352 40.83 -18.79 37.14
C ALA A 352 42.06 -17.85 37.16
N ASN A 353 43.27 -18.43 37.07
CA ASN A 353 44.52 -17.68 37.14
C ASN A 353 45.01 -17.09 35.81
N SER A 354 44.35 -17.38 34.69
CA SER A 354 44.75 -16.91 33.37
C SER A 354 43.72 -15.93 32.77
N THR A 355 44.12 -14.65 32.69
CA THR A 355 43.31 -13.59 32.06
C THR A 355 42.88 -13.91 30.62
N PRO A 356 43.73 -14.46 29.73
CA PRO A 356 43.29 -14.74 28.35
C PRO A 356 42.22 -15.84 28.28
N ARG A 357 42.26 -16.87 29.15
CA ARG A 357 41.26 -17.95 29.09
C ARG A 357 39.87 -17.48 29.53
N ILE A 358 39.80 -16.65 30.57
CA ILE A 358 38.56 -16.01 31.00
C ILE A 358 38.02 -15.11 29.88
N ALA A 359 38.89 -14.32 29.24
CA ALA A 359 38.51 -13.48 28.12
C ALA A 359 37.97 -14.30 26.93
N THR A 360 38.61 -15.43 26.58
CA THR A 360 38.14 -16.31 25.51
C THR A 360 36.80 -16.97 25.84
N LEU A 361 36.55 -17.35 27.09
CA LEU A 361 35.28 -17.93 27.51
C LEU A 361 34.16 -16.89 27.43
N CYS A 362 34.38 -15.70 27.99
CA CYS A 362 33.46 -14.58 27.88
C CYS A 362 33.16 -14.24 26.42
N ALA A 363 34.20 -14.14 25.58
CA ALA A 363 34.04 -13.88 24.16
C ALA A 363 33.23 -14.98 23.44
N LEU A 364 33.50 -16.25 23.74
CA LEU A 364 32.76 -17.39 23.18
C LEU A 364 31.28 -17.32 23.57
N THR A 365 30.95 -17.04 24.83
CA THR A 365 29.55 -16.94 25.28
C THR A 365 28.81 -15.77 24.64
N VAL A 366 29.44 -14.59 24.56
CA VAL A 366 28.87 -13.40 23.92
C VAL A 366 28.69 -13.65 22.41
N LEU A 367 29.67 -14.28 21.76
CA LEU A 367 29.61 -14.63 20.34
C LEU A 367 28.50 -15.63 20.07
N ALA A 368 28.40 -16.69 20.88
CA ALA A 368 27.34 -17.69 20.75
C ALA A 368 25.96 -17.04 20.87
N MET A 369 25.74 -16.19 21.87
CA MET A 369 24.49 -15.46 22.05
C MET A 369 24.21 -14.48 20.90
N GLY A 370 25.25 -13.81 20.39
CA GLY A 370 25.14 -12.95 19.21
C GLY A 370 24.71 -13.71 17.95
N ILE A 371 25.27 -14.90 17.72
CA ILE A 371 24.89 -15.76 16.59
C ILE A 371 23.47 -16.30 16.77
N VAL A 372 23.08 -16.73 17.96
CA VAL A 372 21.69 -17.13 18.27
C VAL A 372 20.73 -16.00 17.90
N ARG A 373 21.04 -14.76 18.30
CA ARG A 373 20.20 -13.60 17.98
C ARG A 373 20.13 -13.29 16.49
N LEU A 374 21.23 -13.48 15.76
CA LEU A 374 21.27 -13.28 14.31
C LEU A 374 20.47 -14.36 13.57
N LEU A 375 20.57 -15.62 14.00
CA LEU A 375 19.82 -16.73 13.43
C LEU A 375 18.32 -16.65 13.76
N ALA A 376 17.94 -16.05 14.88
CA ALA A 376 16.54 -15.84 15.25
C ALA A 376 15.77 -14.91 14.29
N LEU A 377 16.50 -14.10 13.51
CA LEU A 377 15.93 -13.26 12.44
C LEU A 377 15.59 -14.09 11.20
N GLN A 378 16.17 -15.29 11.06
CA GLN A 378 15.96 -16.17 9.92
C GLN A 378 14.81 -17.16 10.21
N PRO A 379 14.10 -17.65 9.17
CA PRO A 379 12.93 -18.51 9.35
C PRO A 379 13.25 -19.97 9.73
N TRP A 380 14.52 -20.39 9.73
CA TRP A 380 14.90 -21.82 9.68
C TRP A 380 15.25 -22.46 11.04
N ASP A 381 14.65 -22.01 12.14
CA ASP A 381 14.78 -22.59 13.51
C ASP A 381 16.21 -23.05 13.89
N ALA A 382 17.24 -22.40 13.36
CA ALA A 382 18.63 -22.82 13.45
C ALA A 382 19.31 -22.37 14.76
N GLU A 383 18.52 -21.88 15.71
CA GLU A 383 18.95 -21.26 16.97
C GLU A 383 19.65 -22.28 17.90
N LEU A 384 19.41 -23.58 17.68
CA LEU A 384 20.03 -24.68 18.44
C LEU A 384 21.51 -24.91 18.06
N ILE A 385 21.91 -24.57 16.83
CA ILE A 385 23.23 -24.89 16.28
C ILE A 385 24.36 -24.20 17.09
N PRO A 386 24.31 -22.88 17.38
CA PRO A 386 25.38 -22.22 18.11
C PRO A 386 25.50 -22.71 19.56
N VAL A 387 24.38 -23.08 20.19
CA VAL A 387 24.37 -23.61 21.56
C VAL A 387 25.07 -24.97 21.60
N ALA A 388 24.70 -25.88 20.69
CA ALA A 388 25.31 -27.19 20.55
C ALA A 388 26.81 -27.10 20.20
N LEU A 389 27.19 -26.23 19.27
CA LEU A 389 28.59 -26.00 18.91
C LEU A 389 29.41 -25.47 20.09
N THR A 390 28.84 -24.54 20.87
CA THR A 390 29.51 -24.02 22.06
C THR A 390 29.72 -25.10 23.11
N ALA A 391 28.72 -25.96 23.32
CA ALA A 391 28.82 -27.12 24.21
C ALA A 391 29.95 -28.06 23.78
N MET A 392 30.01 -28.40 22.48
CA MET A 392 31.05 -29.27 21.91
C MET A 392 32.45 -28.67 22.06
N ILE A 393 32.63 -27.40 21.71
CA ILE A 393 33.92 -26.70 21.83
C ILE A 393 34.41 -26.73 23.28
N LEU A 394 33.51 -26.48 24.23
CA LEU A 394 33.87 -26.43 25.65
C LEU A 394 34.17 -27.82 26.23
N ALA A 395 33.48 -28.86 25.77
CA ALA A 395 33.75 -30.23 26.15
C ALA A 395 35.11 -30.72 25.64
N ILE A 396 35.52 -30.31 24.44
CA ILE A 396 36.82 -30.67 23.84
C ILE A 396 37.97 -29.88 24.48
N ALA A 397 37.78 -28.58 24.70
CA ALA A 397 38.85 -27.70 25.18
C ALA A 397 39.08 -27.80 26.70
N TYR A 398 38.07 -28.22 27.47
CA TYR A 398 38.10 -28.25 28.93
C TYR A 398 37.55 -29.60 29.46
N ASN A 399 36.68 -29.56 30.48
CA ASN A 399 36.11 -30.73 31.14
C ASN A 399 34.61 -30.84 30.80
N PRO A 400 34.08 -32.05 30.52
CA PRO A 400 32.66 -32.26 30.28
C PRO A 400 31.72 -31.66 31.35
N HIS A 401 32.08 -31.73 32.63
CA HIS A 401 31.26 -31.17 33.71
C HIS A 401 31.13 -29.64 33.62
N PHE A 402 32.22 -28.97 33.24
CA PHE A 402 32.24 -27.54 33.02
C PHE A 402 31.44 -27.15 31.76
N ALA A 403 31.57 -27.94 30.70
CA ALA A 403 30.79 -27.75 29.48
C ALA A 403 29.29 -27.82 29.76
N LEU A 404 28.84 -28.80 30.55
CA LEU A 404 27.43 -28.93 30.93
C LEU A 404 26.89 -27.69 31.65
N MET A 405 27.63 -27.12 32.63
CA MET A 405 27.19 -25.92 33.35
C MET A 405 27.04 -24.70 32.43
N VAL A 406 27.99 -24.49 31.50
CA VAL A 406 27.93 -23.36 30.56
C VAL A 406 26.82 -23.57 29.55
N THR A 407 26.62 -24.78 29.04
CA THR A 407 25.51 -25.11 28.13
C THR A 407 24.16 -24.93 28.81
N PHE A 408 24.03 -25.33 30.08
CA PHE A 408 22.84 -25.07 30.89
C PHE A 408 22.55 -23.57 30.98
N ALA A 409 23.55 -22.76 31.34
CA ALA A 409 23.39 -21.31 31.38
C ALA A 409 23.04 -20.72 30.00
N LEU A 410 23.68 -21.20 28.93
CA LEU A 410 23.45 -20.73 27.57
C LEU A 410 22.04 -21.09 27.08
N SER A 411 21.55 -22.30 27.37
CA SER A 411 20.19 -22.73 27.03
C SER A 411 19.12 -21.89 27.73
N LEU A 412 19.32 -21.57 29.01
CA LEU A 412 18.43 -20.71 29.77
C LEU A 412 18.41 -19.28 29.21
N LEU A 413 19.58 -18.74 28.86
CA LEU A 413 19.69 -17.43 28.24
C LEU A 413 19.06 -17.39 26.84
N THR A 414 19.23 -18.45 26.05
CA THR A 414 18.63 -18.60 24.72
C THR A 414 17.11 -18.64 24.80
N SER A 415 16.53 -19.46 25.69
CA SER A 415 15.08 -19.50 25.92
C SER A 415 14.54 -18.13 26.31
N LEU A 416 15.22 -17.42 27.21
CA LEU A 416 14.81 -16.06 27.60
C LEU A 416 14.91 -15.05 26.45
N ALA A 417 15.97 -15.12 25.64
CA ALA A 417 16.20 -14.21 24.53
C ALA A 417 15.15 -14.35 23.41
N LEU A 418 14.65 -15.57 23.22
CA LEU A 418 13.67 -15.92 22.19
C LEU A 418 12.23 -15.84 22.68
N GLY A 419 12.01 -15.93 24.00
CA GLY A 419 10.68 -15.99 24.61
C GLY A 419 9.88 -17.22 24.22
N ALA A 420 10.52 -18.18 23.55
CA ALA A 420 10.05 -19.56 23.53
C ALA A 420 10.20 -20.03 24.98
N GLY A 421 9.08 -20.31 25.64
CA GLY A 421 9.01 -20.60 27.08
C GLY A 421 9.82 -21.84 27.49
N ILE A 422 9.36 -22.52 28.54
CA ILE A 422 10.08 -23.68 29.09
C ILE A 422 10.26 -24.79 28.04
N ASP A 423 9.41 -24.84 27.02
CA ASP A 423 9.47 -25.84 25.93
C ASP A 423 10.82 -25.85 25.19
N LEU A 424 11.34 -24.69 24.80
CA LEU A 424 12.63 -24.63 24.09
C LEU A 424 13.80 -24.99 25.00
N PHE A 425 13.71 -24.60 26.28
CA PHE A 425 14.69 -24.98 27.29
C PHE A 425 14.73 -26.51 27.49
N LEU A 426 13.57 -27.17 27.51
CA LEU A 426 13.45 -28.62 27.62
C LEU A 426 13.92 -29.37 26.37
N ILE A 427 13.85 -28.78 25.18
CA ILE A 427 14.39 -29.38 23.96
C ILE A 427 15.92 -29.30 23.92
N LEU A 428 16.49 -28.26 24.54
CA LEU A 428 17.94 -28.01 24.57
C LEU A 428 18.71 -28.82 25.62
N MET A 429 18.03 -29.29 26.67
CA MET A 429 18.58 -30.09 27.77
C MET A 429 18.23 -31.55 27.59
#